data_AF-B3Y0P4-F1
#
_entry.id   AF-B3Y0P4-F1
#
_cell.length_a   1.000
_cell.length_b   1.000
_cell.length_c   1.000
_cell.angle_alpha   90.00
_cell.angle_beta   90.00
_cell.angle_gamma   90.00
#
_symmetry.space_group_name_H-M   'P 1'
#
loop_
_entity.id
_entity.type
_entity.pdbx_description
1 polymer ?
#
loop_
_entity_poly.entity_id
_entity_poly.type
_entity_poly.pdbx_seq_one_letter_code
_entity_poly.pdbx_strand_id
1 'polypeptide(L)' 'MANRKQHRAIAERRHIQTEINRRLSRASRVAQIMHINMLHERSCELSNLYSSAVFSYLADDLRELQQLIQQQNKLH' A
#
# COMPACT_ATOMS: atom_id res chain seq x y z
N MET A 1 -27.30 -2.35 -23.79
CA MET A 1 -26.72 -1.50 -22.72
C MET A 1 -26.18 -2.30 -21.51
N ALA A 2 -26.76 -3.45 -21.15
CA ALA A 2 -26.33 -4.26 -20.00
C ALA A 2 -24.86 -4.71 -20.03
N ASN A 3 -24.35 -5.14 -21.19
CA ASN A 3 -22.98 -5.65 -21.33
C ASN A 3 -21.90 -4.57 -21.03
N ARG A 4 -22.17 -3.29 -21.37
CA ARG A 4 -21.25 -2.18 -21.07
C ARG A 4 -21.17 -1.88 -19.57
N LYS A 5 -22.27 -2.04 -18.83
CA LYS A 5 -22.30 -1.82 -17.37
C LYS A 5 -21.49 -2.89 -16.64
N GLN A 6 -21.63 -4.15 -17.04
CA GLN A 6 -20.85 -5.27 -16.49
C GLN A 6 -19.35 -5.11 -16.77
N HIS A 7 -18.97 -4.72 -17.99
CA HIS A 7 -17.56 -4.46 -18.34
C HIS A 7 -16.94 -3.34 -17.49
N ARG A 8 -17.69 -2.26 -17.23
CA ARG A 8 -17.23 -1.16 -16.37
C ARG A 8 -17.02 -1.63 -14.93
N ALA A 9 -17.96 -2.40 -14.36
CA ALA A 9 -17.82 -2.94 -13.01
C ALA A 9 -16.62 -3.90 -12.87
N ILE A 10 -16.36 -4.73 -13.87
CA ILE A 10 -15.18 -5.62 -13.90
C ILE A 10 -13.88 -4.81 -13.98
N ALA A 11 -13.84 -3.78 -14.84
CA ALA A 11 -12.67 -2.91 -14.97
C ALA A 11 -12.37 -2.15 -13.67
N GLU A 12 -13.40 -1.63 -13.01
CA GLU A 12 -13.29 -0.93 -11.72
C GLU A 12 -12.78 -1.87 -10.62
N ARG A 13 -13.33 -3.09 -10.54
CA ARG A 13 -12.85 -4.12 -9.60
C ARG A 13 -11.39 -4.50 -9.84
N ARG A 14 -10.98 -4.67 -11.11
CA ARG A 14 -9.58 -4.95 -11.47
C ARG A 14 -8.66 -3.80 -11.09
N HIS A 15 -9.08 -2.56 -11.34
CA HIS A 15 -8.33 -1.37 -10.98
C HIS A 15 -8.07 -1.28 -9.47
N ILE A 16 -9.09 -1.48 -8.64
CA ILE A 16 -8.96 -1.50 -7.18
C ILE A 16 -8.00 -2.61 -6.73
N GLN A 17 -8.13 -3.82 -7.27
CA GLN A 17 -7.23 -4.92 -6.93
C GLN A 17 -5.77 -4.63 -7.32
N THR A 18 -5.54 -4.03 -8.48
CA THR A 18 -4.21 -3.61 -8.92
C THR A 18 -3.60 -2.59 -7.95
N GLU A 19 -4.38 -1.62 -7.50
CA GLU A 19 -3.90 -0.59 -6.57
C GLU A 19 -3.63 -1.17 -5.16
N ILE A 20 -4.45 -2.11 -4.69
CA ILE A 20 -4.17 -2.88 -3.46
C ILE A 20 -2.82 -3.60 -3.58
N ASN A 21 -2.62 -4.36 -4.65
CA ASN A 21 -1.39 -5.13 -4.87
C ASN A 21 -0.15 -4.22 -4.96
N ARG A 22 -0.29 -3.08 -5.65
CA ARG A 22 0.77 -2.08 -5.79
C ARG A 22 1.23 -1.56 -4.43
N ARG A 23 0.29 -1.22 -3.55
CA ARG A 23 0.58 -0.69 -2.21
C ARG A 23 1.19 -1.73 -1.30
N LEU A 24 0.67 -2.96 -1.30
CA LEU A 24 1.25 -4.05 -0.53
C LEU A 24 2.70 -4.35 -0.96
N SER A 25 2.95 -4.39 -2.27
CA SER A 25 4.30 -4.59 -2.81
C SER A 25 5.26 -3.48 -2.38
N ARG A 26 4.80 -2.23 -2.42
CA ARG A 26 5.58 -1.07 -2.01
C ARG A 26 5.85 -1.03 -0.50
N ALA A 27 4.84 -1.26 0.33
CA ALA A 27 4.99 -1.33 1.78
C ALA A 27 5.97 -2.44 2.18
N SER A 28 5.88 -3.61 1.57
CA SER A 28 6.83 -4.71 1.75
C SER A 28 8.26 -4.29 1.40
N ARG A 29 8.45 -3.60 0.27
CA ARG A 29 9.76 -3.10 -0.15
C ARG A 29 10.34 -2.07 0.82
N VAL A 30 9.52 -1.12 1.28
CA VAL A 30 9.94 -0.09 2.25
C VAL A 30 10.33 -0.73 3.59
N ALA A 31 9.53 -1.66 4.09
CA ALA A 31 9.83 -2.39 5.32
C ALA A 31 11.13 -3.21 5.20
N GLN A 32 11.36 -3.85 4.05
CA GLN A 32 12.60 -4.58 3.79
C GLN A 32 13.83 -3.65 3.81
N ILE A 33 13.75 -2.49 3.17
CA ILE A 33 14.85 -1.50 3.16
C ILE A 33 15.13 -0.99 4.58
N MET A 34 14.08 -0.65 5.33
CA MET A 34 14.22 -0.25 6.74
C MET A 34 14.92 -1.34 7.55
N HIS A 35 14.52 -2.60 7.40
CA HIS A 35 15.15 -3.71 8.11
C HIS A 35 16.64 -3.85 7.76
N ILE A 36 17.00 -3.76 6.48
CA ILE A 36 18.40 -3.80 6.04
C ILE A 36 19.21 -2.63 6.65
N ASN A 37 18.65 -1.42 6.64
CA ASN A 37 19.29 -0.24 7.20
C ASN A 37 19.49 -0.39 8.73
N MET A 38 18.50 -0.92 9.44
CA MET A 38 18.63 -1.25 10.87
C MET A 38 19.72 -2.28 11.15
N LEU A 39 19.93 -3.27 10.28
CA LEU A 39 21.00 -4.26 10.44
C LEU A 39 22.38 -3.70 10.11
N HIS A 40 22.46 -2.72 9.20
CA HIS A 40 23.71 -2.13 8.76
C HIS A 40 24.23 -1.06 9.73
N GLU A 41 23.34 -0.29 10.35
CA GLU A 41 23.71 0.68 11.38
C GLU A 41 24.06 -0.01 12.71
N ARG A 42 25.30 -0.51 12.80
CA ARG A 42 25.83 -1.14 14.03
C ARG A 42 26.23 -0.14 15.13
N SER A 43 26.25 1.17 14.86
CA SER A 43 26.93 2.16 15.71
C SER A 43 26.25 3.53 15.82
N CYS A 44 25.21 3.82 15.04
CA CYS A 44 24.45 5.06 15.09
C CYS A 44 22.98 4.67 15.09
N GLU A 45 22.16 5.27 15.96
CA GLU A 45 20.72 5.08 15.88
C GLU A 45 20.21 5.68 14.56
N LEU A 46 19.34 4.93 13.85
CA LEU A 46 18.62 5.49 12.72
C LEU A 46 17.98 6.80 13.15
N SER A 47 18.25 7.86 12.40
CA SER A 47 17.70 9.17 12.71
C SER A 47 16.19 9.08 12.95
N ASN A 48 15.70 9.66 14.05
CA ASN A 48 14.27 9.74 14.35
C ASN A 48 13.46 10.31 13.17
N LEU A 49 14.06 11.20 12.38
CA LEU A 49 13.45 11.72 11.17
C LEU A 49 13.27 10.65 10.09
N TYR A 50 14.27 9.79 9.88
CA TYR A 50 14.19 8.68 8.94
C TYR A 50 13.11 7.68 9.37
N SER A 51 13.15 7.25 10.64
CA SER A 51 12.17 6.31 11.19
C SER A 51 10.75 6.87 11.12
N SER A 52 10.56 8.15 11.49
CA SER A 52 9.27 8.83 11.37
C SER A 52 8.79 8.89 9.92
N ALA A 53 9.66 9.21 8.96
CA ALA A 53 9.28 9.28 7.55
C ALA A 53 8.83 7.91 7.01
N VAL A 54 9.55 6.85 7.35
CA VAL A 54 9.17 5.48 6.95
C VAL A 54 7.83 5.09 7.57
N PHE A 55 7.62 5.35 8.87
CA PHE A 55 6.36 5.01 9.53
C PHE A 55 5.18 5.82 9.00
N SER A 56 5.35 7.13 8.76
CA SER A 56 4.32 7.97 8.12
C SER A 56 3.93 7.41 6.76
N TYR A 57 4.92 7.05 5.93
CA TYR A 57 4.68 6.49 4.61
C TYR A 57 3.88 5.17 4.67
N LEU A 58 4.25 4.26 5.57
CA LEU A 58 3.53 3.01 5.78
C LEU A 58 2.12 3.22 6.34
N ALA A 59 1.94 4.19 7.23
CA ALA A 59 0.64 4.54 7.79
C ALA A 59 -0.32 5.10 6.73
N ASP A 60 0.19 5.94 5.82
CA ASP A 60 -0.58 6.42 4.67
C ASP A 60 -0.97 5.26 3.74
N ASP A 61 -0.04 4.33 3.46
CA ASP A 61 -0.35 3.14 2.65
C ASP A 61 -1.43 2.26 3.30
N LEU A 62 -1.40 2.08 4.62
CA LEU A 62 -2.43 1.35 5.36
C LEU A 62 -3.79 2.03 5.28
N ARG A 63 -3.84 3.36 5.41
CA ARG A 63 -5.09 4.13 5.30
C ARG A 63 -5.69 3.98 3.91
N GLU A 64 -4.88 4.12 2.87
CA GLU A 64 -5.34 3.99 1.48
C GLU A 64 -5.77 2.55 1.15
N LEU A 65 -5.06 1.54 1.67
CA LEU A 65 -5.48 0.14 1.57
C LEU A 65 -6.85 -0.10 2.21
N GLN A 66 -7.09 0.46 3.40
CA GLN A 66 -8.39 0.34 4.07
C GLN A 66 -9.51 0.95 3.21
N GLN A 67 -9.28 2.11 2.59
CA GLN A 67 -10.25 2.75 1.70
C GLN A 67 -10.53 1.90 0.46
N LEU A 68 -9.50 1.34 -0.17
CA LEU A 68 -9.63 0.48 -1.35
C LEU A 68 -10.39 -0.81 -1.04
N ILE A 69 -10.13 -1.45 0.10
CA ILE A 69 -10.87 -2.64 0.55
C ILE A 69 -12.35 -2.29 0.79
N GLN A 70 -12.64 -1.15 1.43
CA GLN A 70 -14.01 -0.68 1.61
C GLN A 70 -14.71 -0.40 0.27
N GLN A 71 -14.01 0.17 -0.71
CA GLN A 71 -14.55 0.37 -2.06
C GLN A 71 -14.82 -0.96 -2.75
N GLN A 72 -13.90 -1.92 -2.66
CA GLN A 72 -14.06 -3.26 -3.22
C GLN A 72 -15.30 -3.97 -2.65
N ASN A 73 -15.53 -3.86 -1.34
CA ASN A 73 -16.68 -4.46 -0.67
C ASN A 73 -18.03 -3.83 -1.10
N LYS A 74 -18.03 -2.57 -1.57
CA LYS A 74 -19.23 -1.90 -2.10
C LYS A 74 -19.55 -2.29 -3.55
N LEU A 75 -18.62 -2.94 -4.25
CA LEU A 75 -18.82 -3.43 -5.62
C LEU A 75 -19.42 -4.85 -5.66
N HIS A 76 -19.68 -5.45 -4.49
CA HIS A 76 -20.39 -6.72 -4.29
C HIS A 76 -21.84 -6.44 -3.91
#